data_AF-A0A6C0AEV0-F1
#
_entry.id   AF-A0A6C0AEV0-F1
#
_cell.length_a   1.000
_cell.length_b   1.000
_cell.length_c   1.000
_cell.angle_alpha   90.00
_cell.angle_beta   90.00
_cell.angle_gamma   90.00
#
_symmetry.space_group_name_H-M   'P 1'
#
loop_
_entity.id
_entity.type
_entity.pdbx_description
1 polymer ?
#
loop_
_entity_poly.entity_id
_entity_poly.type
_entity_poly.pdbx_seq_one_letter_code
_entity_poly.pdbx_strand_id
1 'polypeptide(L)'
;MKYKDIPEYLRASEFYLNLDPLGAEFDIPFDIPEEIINNMEDFTKMYKIINFFGAKYPDLMKSYWVNNSFEIMKKYLDFSSENREMFEQFISYEINNFQQFESIYKLIGFYNFFPSDNYVEYGLKNKNEYIGKNTNSLSEELKNTNQIEIKWEIHYNLRYSNLYFYIYFKSNGFLFSKKIEERFISLKDLDEIIDDYEIIIHYLKHKNFSEDLDRGPINILKKNVCFENSLFDNNNERYSFELKITDFNSKIISKYLLDMFSEILEKLNYLKKEKYNS
;
A
#
# COMPACT_ATOMS: atom_id res chain seq x y z
N MET A 1 -21.81 24.47 -10.68
CA MET A 1 -21.93 23.72 -11.96
C MET A 1 -23.20 24.18 -12.67
N LYS A 2 -23.29 24.27 -14.01
CA LYS A 2 -24.56 24.67 -14.66
C LYS A 2 -25.45 23.45 -14.85
N TYR A 3 -26.77 23.60 -14.73
CA TYR A 3 -27.75 22.50 -14.95
C TYR A 3 -27.55 21.76 -16.28
N LYS A 4 -27.20 22.50 -17.35
CA LYS A 4 -26.91 21.93 -18.67
C LYS A 4 -25.68 21.01 -18.71
N ASP A 5 -24.80 21.10 -17.72
CA ASP A 5 -23.59 20.29 -17.60
C ASP A 5 -23.86 18.97 -16.85
N ILE A 6 -25.05 18.82 -16.23
CA ILE A 6 -25.49 17.56 -15.57
C ILE A 6 -25.85 16.52 -16.65
N PRO A 7 -25.27 15.32 -16.64
CA PRO A 7 -25.61 14.25 -17.56
C PRO A 7 -27.09 13.86 -17.51
N GLU A 8 -27.63 13.44 -18.66
CA GLU A 8 -29.04 13.09 -18.80
C GLU A 8 -29.49 11.99 -17.82
N TYR A 9 -28.62 11.01 -17.55
CA TYR A 9 -28.91 9.93 -16.60
C TYR A 9 -29.09 10.42 -15.15
N LEU A 10 -28.49 11.57 -14.78
CA LEU A 10 -28.66 12.20 -13.47
C LEU A 10 -29.92 13.06 -13.41
N ARG A 11 -30.27 13.73 -14.53
CA ARG A 11 -31.50 14.55 -14.62
C ARG A 11 -32.79 13.74 -14.43
N ALA A 12 -32.74 12.44 -14.70
CA ALA A 12 -33.87 11.54 -14.57
C ALA A 12 -34.13 11.06 -13.13
N SER A 13 -33.23 11.34 -12.18
CA SER A 13 -33.43 11.00 -10.76
C SER A 13 -34.36 12.03 -10.09
N GLU A 14 -35.28 11.55 -9.24
CA GLU A 14 -36.19 12.40 -8.44
C GLU A 14 -35.45 13.46 -7.63
N PHE A 15 -34.19 13.19 -7.26
CA PHE A 15 -33.33 14.16 -6.57
C PHE A 15 -33.03 15.41 -7.42
N TYR A 16 -32.78 15.23 -8.72
CA TYR A 16 -32.43 16.34 -9.64
C TYR A 16 -33.64 16.95 -10.35
N LEU A 17 -34.78 16.26 -10.37
CA LEU A 17 -36.04 16.79 -10.92
C LEU A 17 -36.58 17.99 -10.11
N ASN A 18 -36.17 18.12 -8.85
CA ASN A 18 -36.56 19.24 -7.96
C ASN A 18 -35.60 20.44 -7.98
N LEU A 19 -34.53 20.39 -8.78
CA LEU A 19 -33.61 21.52 -8.93
C LEU A 19 -34.21 22.53 -9.92
N ASP A 20 -34.60 23.70 -9.40
CA ASP A 20 -35.28 24.75 -10.16
C ASP A 20 -34.41 25.21 -11.37
N PRO A 21 -34.88 25.08 -12.62
CA PRO A 21 -34.12 25.42 -13.83
C PRO A 21 -33.85 26.93 -14.01
N LEU A 22 -34.27 27.77 -13.06
CA LEU A 22 -34.15 29.23 -13.11
C LEU A 22 -32.73 29.74 -12.76
N GLY A 23 -31.74 29.38 -13.57
CA GLY A 23 -30.55 30.19 -13.87
C GLY A 23 -29.59 30.57 -12.73
N ALA A 24 -29.88 30.26 -11.48
CA ALA A 24 -29.00 30.52 -10.35
C ALA A 24 -27.91 29.45 -10.26
N GLU A 25 -26.69 29.86 -9.91
CA GLU A 25 -25.69 28.93 -9.42
C GLU A 25 -26.22 28.35 -8.11
N PHE A 26 -26.49 27.04 -8.11
CA PHE A 26 -26.90 26.32 -6.92
C PHE A 26 -25.80 25.35 -6.49
N ASP A 27 -25.60 25.23 -5.19
CA ASP A 27 -24.76 24.20 -4.60
C ASP A 27 -25.54 22.89 -4.65
N ILE A 28 -24.95 21.87 -5.29
CA ILE A 28 -25.56 20.54 -5.37
C ILE A 28 -25.41 19.88 -4.00
N PRO A 29 -26.50 19.51 -3.31
CA PRO A 29 -26.40 18.79 -2.04
C PRO A 29 -25.71 17.44 -2.27
N PHE A 30 -24.68 17.17 -1.47
CA PHE A 30 -23.75 16.05 -1.61
C PHE A 30 -24.29 14.70 -1.09
N ASP A 31 -25.60 14.60 -0.90
CA ASP A 31 -26.23 13.39 -0.36
C ASP A 31 -26.52 12.43 -1.52
N ILE A 32 -25.55 11.56 -1.80
CA ILE A 32 -25.76 10.46 -2.74
C ILE A 32 -26.78 9.51 -2.07
N PRO A 33 -27.93 9.25 -2.70
CA PRO A 33 -28.94 8.38 -2.09
C PRO A 33 -28.33 7.00 -1.82
N GLU A 34 -28.63 6.45 -0.63
CA GLU A 34 -28.30 5.06 -0.28
C GLU A 34 -29.16 4.10 -1.13
N GLU A 35 -28.84 4.02 -2.42
CA GLU A 35 -29.47 3.07 -3.33
C GLU A 35 -28.87 1.67 -3.12
N ILE A 36 -29.74 0.65 -3.06
CA ILE A 36 -29.32 -0.74 -2.95
C ILE A 36 -28.68 -1.16 -4.27
N ILE A 37 -27.42 -1.59 -4.23
CA ILE A 37 -26.70 -2.11 -5.40
C ILE A 37 -26.92 -3.62 -5.46
N ASN A 38 -27.81 -4.07 -6.34
CA ASN A 38 -28.13 -5.49 -6.48
C ASN A 38 -27.49 -6.14 -7.71
N ASN A 39 -27.14 -5.34 -8.71
CA ASN A 39 -26.63 -5.80 -9.99
C ASN A 39 -25.60 -4.81 -10.58
N MET A 40 -24.96 -5.20 -11.68
CA MET A 40 -23.95 -4.37 -12.34
C MET A 40 -24.52 -3.09 -12.97
N GLU A 41 -25.80 -3.03 -13.30
CA GLU A 41 -26.45 -1.82 -13.81
C GLU A 41 -26.51 -0.77 -12.70
N ASP A 42 -26.97 -1.15 -11.51
CA ASP A 42 -27.01 -0.29 -10.31
C ASP A 42 -25.61 0.20 -9.95
N PHE A 43 -24.63 -0.71 -9.95
CA PHE A 43 -23.23 -0.36 -9.71
C PHE A 43 -22.72 0.66 -10.74
N THR A 44 -23.09 0.49 -12.01
CA THR A 44 -22.68 1.39 -13.11
C THR A 44 -23.30 2.77 -12.98
N LYS A 45 -24.58 2.84 -12.57
CA LYS A 45 -25.25 4.11 -12.29
C LYS A 45 -24.51 4.83 -11.17
N MET A 46 -24.31 4.15 -10.04
CA MET A 46 -23.64 4.72 -8.87
C MET A 46 -22.20 5.17 -9.16
N TYR A 47 -21.42 4.35 -9.87
CA TYR A 47 -20.06 4.68 -10.32
C TYR A 47 -20.03 6.00 -11.11
N LYS A 48 -20.94 6.16 -12.07
CA LYS A 48 -21.03 7.38 -12.88
C LYS A 48 -21.39 8.61 -12.05
N ILE A 49 -22.34 8.45 -11.12
CA ILE A 49 -22.76 9.51 -10.18
C ILE A 49 -21.56 9.97 -9.36
N ILE A 50 -20.87 9.03 -8.69
CA ILE A 50 -19.75 9.34 -7.80
C ILE A 50 -18.62 10.05 -8.53
N ASN A 51 -18.24 9.55 -9.70
CA ASN A 51 -17.15 10.15 -10.48
C ASN A 51 -17.51 11.55 -10.99
N PHE A 52 -18.76 11.75 -11.37
CA PHE A 52 -19.24 13.05 -11.80
C PHE A 52 -19.15 14.10 -10.68
N PHE A 53 -19.41 13.69 -9.43
CA PHE A 53 -19.31 14.57 -8.26
C PHE A 53 -17.93 14.60 -7.61
N GLY A 54 -16.99 13.75 -8.03
CA GLY A 54 -15.71 13.58 -7.35
C GLY A 54 -15.88 13.12 -5.89
N ALA A 55 -16.91 12.33 -5.61
CA ALA A 55 -17.23 11.88 -4.27
C ALA A 55 -16.42 10.63 -3.88
N LYS A 56 -16.42 10.27 -2.59
CA LYS A 56 -15.85 8.99 -2.14
C LYS A 56 -16.81 7.85 -2.47
N TYR A 57 -16.26 6.67 -2.77
CA TYR A 57 -17.09 5.48 -3.00
C TYR A 57 -17.71 4.99 -1.68
N PRO A 58 -19.04 4.81 -1.63
CA PRO A 58 -19.74 4.40 -0.43
C PRO A 58 -19.51 2.91 -0.13
N ASP A 59 -19.72 2.51 1.13
CA ASP A 59 -19.50 1.15 1.57
C ASP A 59 -20.40 0.13 0.85
N LEU A 60 -21.59 0.52 0.41
CA LEU A 60 -22.47 -0.34 -0.41
C LEU A 60 -21.80 -0.79 -1.72
N MET A 61 -21.03 0.09 -2.39
CA MET A 61 -20.26 -0.30 -3.57
C MET A 61 -19.13 -1.27 -3.23
N LYS A 62 -18.47 -1.05 -2.10
CA LYS A 62 -17.40 -1.94 -1.60
C LYS A 62 -17.98 -3.31 -1.23
N SER A 63 -19.14 -3.36 -0.60
CA SER A 63 -19.88 -4.59 -0.30
C SER A 63 -20.28 -5.33 -1.57
N TYR A 64 -20.76 -4.62 -2.60
CA TYR A 64 -21.05 -5.23 -3.89
C TYR A 64 -19.78 -5.80 -4.56
N TRP A 65 -18.65 -5.08 -4.44
CA TRP A 65 -17.34 -5.51 -4.93
C TRP A 65 -16.88 -6.85 -4.35
N VAL A 66 -17.09 -7.10 -3.06
CA VAL A 66 -16.64 -8.33 -2.39
C VAL A 66 -17.09 -9.60 -3.12
N ASN A 67 -18.33 -9.62 -3.62
CA ASN A 67 -18.90 -10.79 -4.28
C ASN A 67 -18.84 -10.72 -5.81
N ASN A 68 -18.63 -9.53 -6.39
CA ASN A 68 -18.73 -9.31 -7.84
C ASN A 68 -17.42 -8.76 -8.45
N SER A 69 -16.30 -8.88 -7.74
CA SER A 69 -15.00 -8.33 -8.12
C SER A 69 -14.57 -8.68 -9.55
N PHE A 70 -14.77 -9.93 -9.97
CA PHE A 70 -14.46 -10.37 -11.31
C PHE A 70 -15.25 -9.64 -12.40
N GLU A 71 -16.56 -9.44 -12.19
CA GLU A 71 -17.43 -8.78 -13.17
C GLU A 71 -17.12 -7.28 -13.26
N ILE A 72 -16.86 -6.64 -12.12
CA ILE A 72 -16.45 -5.24 -12.05
C ILE A 72 -15.10 -5.05 -12.76
N MET A 73 -14.11 -5.91 -12.48
CA MET A 73 -12.82 -5.86 -13.18
C MET A 73 -12.97 -6.02 -14.69
N LYS A 74 -13.79 -6.98 -15.13
CA LYS A 74 -14.00 -7.21 -16.57
C LYS A 74 -14.54 -5.96 -17.28
N LYS A 75 -15.33 -5.14 -16.58
CA LYS A 75 -15.96 -3.94 -17.15
C LYS A 75 -15.11 -2.67 -17.02
N TYR A 76 -14.34 -2.53 -15.94
CA TYR A 76 -13.68 -1.27 -15.56
C TYR A 76 -12.15 -1.34 -15.50
N LEU A 77 -11.52 -2.47 -15.79
CA LEU A 77 -10.05 -2.54 -15.79
C LEU A 77 -9.46 -1.85 -17.03
N ASP A 78 -8.97 -0.62 -16.87
CA ASP A 78 -8.25 0.16 -17.88
C ASP A 78 -7.25 1.14 -17.23
N PHE A 79 -6.64 2.03 -18.01
CA PHE A 79 -5.67 3.01 -17.50
C PHE A 79 -6.28 4.36 -17.08
N SER A 80 -7.61 4.48 -16.98
CA SER A 80 -8.24 5.72 -16.53
C SER A 80 -7.93 6.00 -15.06
N SER A 81 -7.77 7.28 -14.74
CA SER A 81 -7.57 7.77 -13.37
C SER A 81 -8.70 7.34 -12.45
N GLU A 82 -9.94 7.44 -12.94
CA GLU A 82 -11.17 7.17 -12.22
C GLU A 82 -11.26 5.69 -11.82
N ASN A 83 -10.96 4.78 -12.75
CA ASN A 83 -10.95 3.35 -12.44
C ASN A 83 -9.81 2.99 -11.49
N ARG A 84 -8.63 3.61 -11.65
CA ARG A 84 -7.51 3.41 -10.72
C ARG A 84 -7.89 3.82 -9.30
N GLU A 85 -8.47 5.01 -9.11
CA GLU A 85 -8.91 5.50 -7.79
C GLU A 85 -9.98 4.61 -7.16
N MET A 86 -10.94 4.13 -7.95
CA MET A 86 -11.94 3.16 -7.48
C MET A 86 -11.29 1.89 -6.96
N PHE A 87 -10.42 1.27 -7.76
CA PHE A 87 -9.79 0.02 -7.38
C PHE A 87 -8.85 0.17 -6.18
N GLU A 88 -8.13 1.28 -6.06
CA GLU A 88 -7.29 1.57 -4.90
C GLU A 88 -8.09 1.56 -3.58
N GLN A 89 -9.31 2.12 -3.60
CA GLN A 89 -10.22 2.10 -2.46
C GLN A 89 -10.83 0.71 -2.20
N PHE A 90 -10.97 -0.13 -3.22
CA PHE A 90 -11.64 -1.43 -3.10
C PHE A 90 -10.69 -2.56 -2.69
N ILE A 91 -9.42 -2.52 -3.10
CA ILE A 91 -8.43 -3.55 -2.72
C ILE A 91 -8.12 -3.56 -1.22
N SER A 92 -8.46 -2.50 -0.50
CA SER A 92 -8.27 -2.37 0.94
C SER A 92 -9.42 -2.96 1.76
N TYR A 93 -10.53 -3.36 1.12
CA TYR A 93 -11.67 -3.97 1.79
C TYR A 93 -11.46 -5.47 2.10
N GLU A 94 -12.39 -6.06 2.86
CA GLU A 94 -12.32 -7.46 3.30
C GLU A 94 -12.25 -8.44 2.11
N ILE A 95 -11.45 -9.50 2.25
CA ILE A 95 -11.34 -10.60 1.29
C ILE A 95 -12.02 -11.84 1.84
N ASN A 96 -13.09 -12.27 1.19
CA ASN A 96 -13.93 -13.37 1.68
C ASN A 96 -13.71 -14.69 0.96
N ASN A 97 -13.13 -14.68 -0.24
CA ASN A 97 -12.97 -15.88 -1.05
C ASN A 97 -11.77 -15.82 -2.01
N PHE A 98 -11.38 -16.98 -2.55
CA PHE A 98 -10.23 -17.11 -3.46
C PHE A 98 -10.40 -16.37 -4.79
N GLN A 99 -11.62 -16.30 -5.32
CA GLN A 99 -11.88 -15.57 -6.57
C GLN A 99 -11.63 -14.07 -6.42
N GLN A 100 -12.03 -13.50 -5.28
CA GLN A 100 -11.76 -12.11 -4.94
C GLN A 100 -10.26 -11.89 -4.70
N PHE A 101 -9.59 -12.81 -4.00
CA PHE A 101 -8.14 -12.75 -3.79
C PHE A 101 -7.36 -12.72 -5.11
N GLU A 102 -7.72 -13.56 -6.08
CA GLU A 102 -7.13 -13.55 -7.43
C GLU A 102 -7.39 -12.25 -8.19
N SER A 103 -8.60 -11.72 -8.04
CA SER A 103 -9.01 -10.46 -8.67
C SER A 103 -8.15 -9.30 -8.13
N ILE A 104 -7.97 -9.23 -6.81
CA ILE A 104 -7.11 -8.22 -6.16
C ILE A 104 -5.64 -8.39 -6.57
N TYR A 105 -5.12 -9.62 -6.64
CA TYR A 105 -3.76 -9.87 -7.11
C TYR A 105 -3.52 -9.29 -8.51
N LYS A 106 -4.46 -9.51 -9.43
CA LYS A 106 -4.40 -8.95 -10.79
C LYS A 106 -4.44 -7.42 -10.80
N LEU A 107 -5.27 -6.81 -9.95
CA LEU A 107 -5.31 -5.34 -9.81
C LEU A 107 -4.00 -4.77 -9.28
N ILE A 108 -3.45 -5.40 -8.24
CA ILE A 108 -2.16 -5.02 -7.65
C ILE A 108 -1.06 -5.07 -8.71
N GLY A 109 -1.04 -6.11 -9.55
CA GLY A 109 -0.11 -6.23 -10.67
C GLY A 109 -0.33 -5.15 -11.73
N PHE A 110 -1.58 -4.97 -12.18
CA PHE A 110 -1.93 -4.07 -13.29
C PHE A 110 -1.66 -2.59 -12.97
N TYR A 111 -2.11 -2.10 -11.81
CA TYR A 111 -1.91 -0.70 -11.39
C TYR A 111 -0.65 -0.49 -10.55
N ASN A 112 0.12 -1.55 -10.30
CA ASN A 112 1.26 -1.55 -9.40
C ASN A 112 0.91 -1.07 -7.97
N PHE A 113 -0.30 -1.34 -7.47
CA PHE A 113 -0.73 -0.93 -6.14
C PHE A 113 0.14 -1.51 -5.02
N PHE A 114 0.07 -0.87 -3.85
CA PHE A 114 0.49 -1.46 -2.60
C PHE A 114 -0.53 -2.49 -2.13
N PRO A 115 -0.09 -3.69 -1.70
CA PRO A 115 -1.01 -4.64 -1.12
C PRO A 115 -1.59 -4.05 0.17
N SER A 116 -2.89 -4.26 0.39
CA SER A 116 -3.52 -3.95 1.67
C SER A 116 -3.15 -4.99 2.72
N ASP A 117 -3.23 -4.63 4.01
CA ASP A 117 -2.97 -5.56 5.11
C ASP A 117 -3.94 -6.77 5.03
N ASN A 118 -5.22 -6.50 4.74
CA ASN A 118 -6.23 -7.53 4.49
C ASN A 118 -5.82 -8.54 3.40
N TYR A 119 -5.20 -8.07 2.32
CA TYR A 119 -4.70 -8.93 1.25
C TYR A 119 -3.55 -9.82 1.70
N VAL A 120 -2.59 -9.24 2.42
CA VAL A 120 -1.43 -9.98 2.95
C VAL A 120 -1.88 -11.03 3.96
N GLU A 121 -2.71 -10.65 4.93
CA GLU A 121 -3.22 -11.53 5.97
C GLU A 121 -4.02 -12.69 5.38
N TYR A 122 -4.93 -12.40 4.45
CA TYR A 122 -5.72 -13.43 3.78
C TYR A 122 -4.83 -14.42 3.02
N GLY A 123 -3.86 -13.91 2.25
CA GLY A 123 -2.94 -14.73 1.47
C GLY A 123 -2.07 -15.64 2.34
N LEU A 124 -1.52 -15.11 3.44
CA LEU A 124 -0.70 -15.89 4.38
C LEU A 124 -1.52 -16.95 5.12
N LYS A 125 -2.73 -16.60 5.59
CA LYS A 125 -3.61 -17.50 6.33
C LYS A 125 -4.10 -18.66 5.48
N ASN A 126 -4.51 -18.39 4.24
CA ASN A 126 -5.15 -19.40 3.38
C ASN A 126 -4.22 -20.02 2.33
N LYS A 127 -2.93 -19.68 2.37
CA LYS A 127 -1.89 -20.10 1.43
C LYS A 127 -1.97 -21.57 1.02
N ASN A 128 -1.92 -22.47 2.00
CA ASN A 128 -1.84 -23.92 1.74
C ASN A 128 -3.12 -24.46 1.09
N GLU A 129 -4.28 -23.96 1.52
CA GLU A 129 -5.57 -24.33 0.94
C GLU A 129 -5.69 -23.83 -0.49
N TYR A 130 -5.32 -22.56 -0.74
CA TYR A 130 -5.32 -21.98 -2.07
C TYR A 130 -4.41 -22.77 -3.03
N ILE A 131 -3.20 -23.13 -2.59
CA ILE A 131 -2.25 -23.95 -3.36
C ILE A 131 -2.84 -25.33 -3.70
N GLY A 132 -3.54 -25.95 -2.75
CA GLY A 132 -4.16 -27.26 -2.96
C GLY A 132 -5.33 -27.24 -3.94
N LYS A 133 -6.06 -26.12 -4.02
CA LYS A 133 -7.25 -25.98 -4.90
C LYS A 133 -6.96 -25.37 -6.27
N ASN A 134 -5.84 -24.67 -6.43
CA ASN A 134 -5.55 -23.89 -7.64
C ASN A 134 -4.18 -24.25 -8.24
N THR A 135 -4.07 -24.18 -9.56
CA THR A 135 -2.82 -24.43 -10.32
C THR A 135 -2.42 -23.24 -11.19
N ASN A 136 -2.94 -22.05 -10.88
CA ASN A 136 -2.64 -20.82 -11.61
C ASN A 136 -1.28 -20.21 -11.21
N SER A 137 -0.86 -19.15 -11.91
CA SER A 137 0.42 -18.47 -11.67
C SER A 137 0.58 -18.01 -10.22
N LEU A 138 -0.49 -17.47 -9.61
CA LEU A 138 -0.49 -17.06 -8.21
C LEU A 138 -0.29 -18.25 -7.25
N SER A 139 -0.82 -19.43 -7.57
CA SER A 139 -0.57 -20.64 -6.78
C SER A 139 0.90 -21.05 -6.83
N GLU A 140 1.51 -21.06 -8.03
CA GLU A 140 2.95 -21.33 -8.18
C GLU A 140 3.81 -20.29 -7.45
N GLU A 141 3.38 -19.04 -7.48
CA GLU A 141 4.03 -17.96 -6.76
C GLU A 141 3.97 -18.15 -5.24
N LEU A 142 2.80 -18.52 -4.73
CA LEU A 142 2.62 -18.83 -3.31
C LEU A 142 3.41 -20.07 -2.90
N LYS A 143 3.52 -21.11 -3.74
CA LYS A 143 4.40 -22.27 -3.43
C LYS A 143 5.84 -21.84 -3.15
N ASN A 144 6.35 -20.90 -3.93
CA ASN A 144 7.69 -20.35 -3.79
C ASN A 144 7.81 -19.23 -2.74
N THR A 145 6.70 -18.85 -2.11
CA THR A 145 6.68 -17.81 -1.09
C THR A 145 7.20 -18.38 0.23
N ASN A 146 8.43 -18.05 0.61
CA ASN A 146 8.90 -18.31 1.98
C ASN A 146 8.03 -17.53 2.97
N GLN A 147 7.76 -18.07 4.17
CA GLN A 147 7.23 -17.24 5.25
C GLN A 147 8.32 -16.26 5.65
N ILE A 148 8.22 -15.02 5.16
CA ILE A 148 9.12 -13.92 5.52
C ILE A 148 8.46 -13.17 6.66
N GLU A 149 9.00 -13.32 7.86
CA GLU A 149 8.63 -12.50 9.02
C GLU A 149 9.66 -11.39 9.14
N ILE A 150 9.24 -10.12 9.04
CA ILE A 150 10.11 -8.97 9.29
C ILE A 150 9.70 -8.37 10.62
N LYS A 151 10.63 -8.32 11.58
CA LYS A 151 10.48 -7.60 12.86
C LYS A 151 11.55 -6.54 12.97
N TRP A 152 11.29 -5.47 13.71
CA TRP A 152 12.32 -4.50 14.01
C TRP A 152 12.22 -3.94 15.42
N GLU A 153 13.35 -3.43 15.91
CA GLU A 153 13.45 -2.72 17.17
C GLU A 153 14.26 -1.43 16.97
N ILE A 154 13.79 -0.35 17.59
CA ILE A 154 14.41 0.97 17.53
C ILE A 154 14.95 1.33 18.92
N HIS A 155 16.26 1.49 19.04
CA HIS A 155 16.92 1.87 20.29
C HIS A 155 17.63 3.20 20.13
N TYR A 156 17.40 4.13 21.06
CA TYR A 156 18.01 5.46 21.02
C TYR A 156 18.91 5.71 22.22
N ASN A 157 20.08 6.32 21.95
CA ASN A 157 21.00 6.75 22.99
C ASN A 157 21.27 8.26 22.90
N LEU A 158 20.59 9.04 23.75
CA LEU A 158 20.76 10.48 23.91
C LEU A 158 22.22 10.89 24.11
N ARG A 159 22.96 10.16 24.95
CA ARG A 159 24.32 10.52 25.35
C ARG A 159 25.30 10.47 24.20
N TYR A 160 25.08 9.57 23.24
CA TYR A 160 25.96 9.40 22.09
C TYR A 160 25.36 9.92 20.79
N SER A 161 24.15 10.48 20.82
CA SER A 161 23.39 10.87 19.62
C SER A 161 23.39 9.79 18.53
N ASN A 162 23.17 8.55 18.97
CA ASN A 162 23.13 7.37 18.12
C ASN A 162 21.72 6.77 18.15
N LEU A 163 21.26 6.35 16.98
CA LEU A 163 20.02 5.60 16.79
C LEU A 163 20.39 4.23 16.19
N TYR A 164 19.88 3.18 16.81
CA TYR A 164 20.12 1.80 16.40
C TYR A 164 18.81 1.17 15.95
N PHE A 165 18.87 0.48 14.82
CA PHE A 165 17.77 -0.32 14.30
C PHE A 165 18.23 -1.75 14.16
N TYR A 166 17.44 -2.66 14.71
CA TYR A 166 17.63 -4.09 14.47
C TYR A 166 16.51 -4.55 13.56
N ILE A 167 16.85 -5.14 12.42
CA ILE A 167 15.89 -5.74 11.51
C ILE A 167 16.09 -7.24 11.54
N TYR A 168 15.04 -7.96 11.89
CA TYR A 168 15.04 -9.41 11.95
C TYR A 168 14.24 -9.95 10.78
N PHE A 169 14.85 -10.85 10.01
CA PHE A 169 14.20 -11.56 8.92
C PHE A 169 14.12 -13.03 9.30
N LYS A 170 12.92 -13.60 9.39
CA LYS A 170 12.74 -15.04 9.48
C LYS A 170 12.36 -15.57 8.11
N SER A 171 13.06 -16.59 7.62
CA SER A 171 12.71 -17.29 6.39
C SER A 171 13.05 -18.76 6.53
N ASN A 172 12.08 -19.65 6.28
CA ASN A 172 12.27 -21.11 6.32
C ASN A 172 12.95 -21.63 7.60
N GLY A 173 12.60 -21.05 8.75
CA GLY A 173 13.16 -21.42 10.06
C GLY A 173 14.51 -20.78 10.39
N PHE A 174 15.15 -20.08 9.45
CA PHE A 174 16.33 -19.26 9.72
C PHE A 174 15.92 -17.88 10.20
N LEU A 175 16.61 -17.37 11.22
CA LEU A 175 16.47 -16.00 11.72
C LEU A 175 17.75 -15.24 11.41
N PHE A 176 17.63 -14.21 10.58
CA PHE A 176 18.68 -13.27 10.26
C PHE A 176 18.44 -11.99 11.02
N SER A 177 19.51 -11.31 11.44
CA SER A 177 19.40 -9.97 11.98
C SER A 177 20.37 -9.03 11.28
N LYS A 178 19.94 -7.79 11.06
CA LYS A 178 20.81 -6.72 10.56
C LYS A 178 20.69 -5.54 11.50
N LYS A 179 21.83 -5.09 12.00
CA LYS A 179 21.94 -3.83 12.74
C LYS A 179 22.21 -2.70 11.74
N ILE A 180 21.41 -1.65 11.79
CA ILE A 180 21.65 -0.36 11.15
C ILE A 180 21.92 0.64 12.27
N GLU A 181 22.97 1.45 12.12
CA GLU A 181 23.37 2.44 13.11
C GLU A 181 23.50 3.79 12.44
N GLU A 182 22.68 4.73 12.86
CA GLU A 182 22.72 6.12 12.42
C GLU A 182 23.29 6.99 13.54
N ARG A 183 24.30 7.80 13.20
CA ARG A 183 24.95 8.71 14.14
C ARG A 183 24.81 10.12 13.65
N PHE A 184 24.40 11.03 14.53
CA PHE A 184 24.27 12.44 14.20
C PHE A 184 24.89 13.30 15.30
N ILE A 185 25.79 14.20 14.94
CA ILE A 185 26.51 15.04 15.90
C ILE A 185 25.84 16.41 16.00
N SER A 186 25.21 16.86 14.92
CA SER A 186 24.52 18.15 14.82
C SER A 186 23.03 18.02 14.47
N LEU A 187 22.27 19.11 14.60
CA LEU A 187 20.89 19.19 14.09
C LEU A 187 20.84 19.08 12.57
N LYS A 188 21.86 19.60 11.87
CA LYS A 188 21.98 19.49 10.42
C LYS A 188 22.15 18.04 9.98
N ASP A 189 22.96 17.26 10.70
CA ASP A 189 23.16 15.83 10.42
C ASP A 189 21.83 15.07 10.60
N LEU A 190 21.04 15.44 11.60
CA LEU A 190 19.72 14.85 11.85
C LEU A 190 18.72 15.20 10.73
N ASP A 191 18.75 16.43 10.24
CA ASP A 191 17.92 16.88 9.11
C ASP A 191 18.27 16.11 7.83
N GLU A 192 19.56 15.92 7.54
CA GLU A 192 20.01 15.13 6.39
C GLU A 192 19.54 13.66 6.47
N ILE A 193 19.56 13.05 7.66
CA ILE A 193 19.04 11.69 7.87
C ILE A 193 17.52 11.65 7.70
N ILE A 194 16.79 12.64 8.19
CA ILE A 194 15.32 12.73 8.03
C ILE A 194 14.96 12.80 6.54
N ASP A 195 15.59 13.71 5.80
CA ASP A 195 15.40 13.86 4.35
C ASP A 195 15.67 12.53 3.62
N ASP A 196 16.74 11.83 4.02
CA ASP A 196 17.10 10.56 3.41
C ASP A 196 16.01 9.49 3.59
N TYR A 197 15.37 9.42 4.76
CA TYR A 197 14.31 8.46 5.02
C TYR A 197 12.99 8.82 4.34
N GLU A 198 12.67 10.11 4.21
CA GLU A 198 11.51 10.59 3.44
C GLU A 198 11.61 10.15 1.96
N ILE A 199 12.81 10.24 1.39
CA ILE A 199 13.12 9.78 0.04
C ILE A 199 12.88 8.28 -0.13
N ILE A 200 13.33 7.46 0.83
CA ILE A 200 13.13 6.01 0.80
C ILE A 200 11.64 5.69 0.82
N ILE A 201 10.90 6.32 1.73
CA ILE A 201 9.47 6.13 1.89
C ILE A 201 8.75 6.52 0.59
N HIS A 202 9.11 7.65 -0.01
CA HIS A 202 8.57 8.07 -1.29
C HIS A 202 8.86 7.06 -2.39
N TYR A 203 10.12 6.62 -2.53
CA TYR A 203 10.49 5.61 -3.52
C TYR A 203 9.73 4.30 -3.32
N LEU A 204 9.60 3.81 -2.09
CA LEU A 204 8.81 2.63 -1.80
C LEU A 204 7.37 2.88 -2.29
N LYS A 205 6.70 3.94 -1.81
CA LYS A 205 5.30 4.27 -2.15
C LYS A 205 5.02 4.43 -3.65
N HIS A 206 5.94 4.99 -4.42
CA HIS A 206 5.67 5.39 -5.80
C HIS A 206 6.45 4.57 -6.84
N LYS A 207 7.43 3.75 -6.40
CA LYS A 207 8.43 3.09 -7.25
C LYS A 207 9.09 4.03 -8.26
N ASN A 208 9.16 5.31 -7.91
CA ASN A 208 9.62 6.36 -8.80
C ASN A 208 10.64 7.24 -8.08
N PHE A 209 11.82 7.37 -8.69
CA PHE A 209 12.86 8.33 -8.27
C PHE A 209 12.76 9.65 -9.05
N SER A 210 11.84 9.76 -10.03
CA SER A 210 11.89 10.78 -11.09
C SER A 210 11.18 12.10 -10.78
N GLU A 211 10.54 12.24 -9.63
CA GLU A 211 9.86 13.50 -9.25
C GLU A 211 10.55 14.05 -8.00
N ASP A 212 11.36 15.10 -8.23
CA ASP A 212 11.83 16.07 -7.23
C ASP A 212 12.79 15.63 -6.12
N LEU A 213 13.72 14.71 -6.41
CA LEU A 213 14.86 14.47 -5.54
C LEU A 213 16.16 14.97 -6.19
N ASP A 214 16.53 16.22 -5.89
CA ASP A 214 17.81 16.83 -6.28
C ASP A 214 19.03 15.95 -5.90
N ARG A 215 18.84 15.10 -4.90
CA ARG A 215 19.75 14.03 -4.52
C ARG A 215 19.24 12.75 -5.18
N GLY A 216 19.91 12.28 -6.24
CA GLY A 216 19.61 10.99 -6.88
C GLY A 216 19.58 9.80 -5.90
N PRO A 217 19.37 8.55 -6.37
CA PRO A 217 19.05 7.42 -5.49
C PRO A 217 20.01 7.31 -4.30
N ILE A 218 19.46 7.48 -3.09
CA ILE A 218 20.21 7.36 -1.85
C ILE A 218 20.72 5.94 -1.76
N ASN A 219 22.02 5.80 -1.59
CA ASN A 219 22.60 4.50 -1.38
C ASN A 219 22.55 4.15 0.11
N ILE A 220 21.37 3.93 0.69
CA ILE A 220 21.24 3.29 2.02
C ILE A 220 21.91 1.91 2.02
N LEU A 221 22.05 1.34 0.82
CA LEU A 221 22.69 0.06 0.56
C LEU A 221 24.12 0.15 -0.03
N LYS A 222 24.77 1.33 -0.17
CA LYS A 222 26.23 1.39 -0.42
C LYS A 222 27.00 1.30 0.89
N LYS A 223 26.87 0.12 1.47
CA LYS A 223 27.88 -0.57 2.26
C LYS A 223 27.37 -1.99 2.27
N ASN A 224 28.02 -2.84 1.46
CA ASN A 224 27.81 -4.28 1.34
C ASN A 224 26.87 -4.82 2.41
N VAL A 225 25.59 -5.02 2.07
CA VAL A 225 24.65 -5.66 2.99
C VAL A 225 24.97 -7.14 3.00
N CYS A 226 26.00 -7.50 3.75
CA CYS A 226 26.14 -8.85 4.25
C CYS A 226 25.06 -9.03 5.32
N PHE A 227 24.11 -9.91 5.08
CA PHE A 227 23.29 -10.46 6.15
C PHE A 227 24.21 -11.36 6.97
N GLU A 228 24.68 -10.86 8.11
CA GLU A 228 25.52 -11.66 9.00
C GLU A 228 24.63 -12.60 9.81
N ASN A 229 24.96 -13.89 9.74
CA ASN A 229 24.30 -14.91 10.53
C ASN A 229 24.85 -14.77 11.97
N SER A 230 24.12 -14.07 12.85
CA SER A 230 24.54 -13.87 14.24
C SER A 230 23.98 -14.95 15.18
N LEU A 231 23.72 -16.15 14.68
CA LEU A 231 23.34 -17.30 15.50
C LEU A 231 24.48 -18.31 15.46
N PHE A 232 25.27 -18.29 16.54
CA PHE A 232 26.34 -19.20 16.93
C PHE A 232 27.74 -18.99 16.33
N ASP A 233 28.63 -18.53 17.23
CA ASP A 233 30.06 -18.81 17.34
C ASP A 233 31.03 -18.64 16.15
N ASN A 234 31.93 -17.67 16.33
CA ASN A 234 33.39 -17.72 16.12
C ASN A 234 34.01 -18.13 14.78
N ASN A 235 33.26 -18.48 13.74
CA ASN A 235 33.82 -18.71 12.42
C ASN A 235 33.20 -17.77 11.39
N ASN A 236 34.05 -16.94 10.78
CA ASN A 236 33.76 -15.96 9.73
C ASN A 236 33.28 -16.60 8.40
N GLU A 237 32.34 -17.54 8.46
CA GLU A 237 31.69 -18.04 7.26
C GLU A 237 30.56 -17.08 6.89
N ARG A 238 30.83 -16.25 5.88
CA ARG A 238 29.82 -15.38 5.27
C ARG A 238 28.87 -16.25 4.44
N TYR A 239 27.72 -16.56 4.99
CA TYR A 239 26.62 -17.15 4.25
C TYR A 239 25.87 -16.04 3.51
N SER A 240 26.02 -15.98 2.18
CA SER A 240 25.11 -15.21 1.33
C SER A 240 23.91 -16.09 1.01
N PHE A 241 22.71 -15.66 1.40
CA PHE A 241 21.48 -16.30 0.96
C PHE A 241 20.81 -15.46 -0.14
N GLU A 242 20.44 -16.11 -1.23
CA GLU A 242 19.61 -15.50 -2.27
C GLU A 242 18.14 -15.74 -1.90
N LEU A 243 17.48 -14.72 -1.37
CA LEU A 243 16.04 -14.77 -1.16
C LEU A 243 15.38 -14.71 -2.54
N LYS A 244 14.78 -15.81 -2.99
CA LYS A 244 13.96 -15.81 -4.21
C LYS A 244 12.69 -14.99 -3.93
N ILE A 245 12.71 -13.72 -4.32
CA ILE A 245 11.58 -12.81 -4.16
C ILE A 245 10.60 -13.08 -5.30
N THR A 246 9.40 -13.54 -4.95
CA THR A 246 8.23 -13.54 -5.86
C THR A 246 7.60 -12.15 -5.91
N ASP A 247 6.73 -11.84 -6.87
CA ASP A 247 6.01 -10.56 -6.92
C ASP A 247 5.16 -10.34 -5.65
N PHE A 248 4.43 -11.37 -5.19
CA PHE A 248 3.67 -11.40 -3.94
C PHE A 248 4.58 -11.11 -2.73
N ASN A 249 5.74 -11.78 -2.63
CA ASN A 249 6.70 -11.50 -1.56
C ASN A 249 7.32 -10.11 -1.68
N SER A 250 7.61 -9.64 -2.88
CA SER A 250 8.20 -8.31 -3.11
C SER A 250 7.28 -7.22 -2.56
N LYS A 251 5.97 -7.42 -2.72
CA LYS A 251 4.93 -6.50 -2.28
C LYS A 251 4.78 -6.52 -0.76
N ILE A 252 4.83 -7.69 -0.14
CA ILE A 252 4.87 -7.85 1.32
C ILE A 252 6.12 -7.21 1.93
N ILE A 253 7.30 -7.52 1.38
CA ILE A 253 8.57 -6.95 1.82
C ILE A 253 8.54 -5.43 1.70
N SER A 254 8.05 -4.90 0.58
CA SER A 254 7.94 -3.45 0.36
C SER A 254 7.05 -2.79 1.41
N LYS A 255 5.93 -3.43 1.79
CA LYS A 255 5.04 -2.93 2.85
C LYS A 255 5.72 -2.91 4.21
N TYR A 256 6.34 -4.01 4.63
CA TYR A 256 7.06 -4.07 5.91
C TYR A 256 8.21 -3.06 5.98
N LEU A 257 8.97 -2.91 4.89
CA LEU A 257 10.02 -1.90 4.81
C LEU A 257 9.43 -0.49 4.93
N LEU A 258 8.32 -0.21 4.24
CA LEU A 258 7.64 1.08 4.30
C LEU A 258 7.17 1.40 5.73
N ASP A 259 6.55 0.45 6.42
CA ASP A 259 6.08 0.62 7.81
C ASP A 259 7.27 0.90 8.75
N MET A 260 8.33 0.10 8.64
CA MET A 260 9.57 0.27 9.40
C MET A 260 10.18 1.66 9.18
N PHE A 261 10.39 2.06 7.93
CA PHE A 261 11.00 3.37 7.63
C PHE A 261 10.12 4.53 8.11
N SER A 262 8.79 4.38 8.05
CA SER A 262 7.85 5.40 8.55
C SER A 262 7.97 5.57 10.07
N GLU A 263 8.03 4.48 10.83
CA GLU A 263 8.23 4.53 12.29
C GLU A 263 9.59 5.14 12.67
N ILE A 264 10.64 4.83 11.90
CA ILE A 264 11.95 5.43 12.08
C ILE A 264 11.90 6.94 11.86
N LEU A 265 11.24 7.39 10.80
CA LEU A 265 11.08 8.80 10.48
C LEU A 265 10.32 9.55 11.58
N GLU A 266 9.24 8.96 12.11
CA GLU A 266 8.52 9.51 13.26
C GLU A 266 9.45 9.67 14.48
N LYS A 267 10.29 8.68 14.75
CA LYS A 267 11.24 8.74 15.86
C LYS A 267 12.30 9.82 15.66
N LEU A 268 12.87 9.94 14.46
CA LEU A 268 13.84 11.00 14.13
C LEU A 268 13.23 12.40 14.31
N ASN A 269 12.00 12.59 13.83
CA ASN A 269 11.25 13.84 13.99
C ASN A 269 10.96 14.18 15.46
N TYR A 270 10.65 13.18 16.28
CA TYR A 270 10.53 13.36 17.73
C TYR A 270 11.85 13.84 18.35
N LEU A 271 12.98 13.22 17.99
CA LEU A 271 14.30 13.59 18.51
C LEU A 271 14.73 15.00 18.12
N LYS A 272 14.40 15.41 16.89
CA LYS A 272 14.62 16.78 16.42
C LYS A 272 13.92 17.76 17.35
N LYS A 273 12.64 17.53 17.67
CA LYS A 273 11.86 18.38 18.59
C LYS A 273 12.46 18.45 19.99
N GLU A 274 12.94 17.34 20.55
CA GLU A 274 13.58 17.35 21.87
C GLU A 274 14.87 18.18 21.88
N LYS A 275 15.73 18.05 20.88
CA LYS A 275 16.96 18.85 20.78
C LYS A 275 16.69 20.35 20.60
N TYR A 276 15.61 20.75 19.92
CA TYR A 276 15.23 22.16 19.79
C TYR A 276 14.76 22.79 21.12
N ASN A 277 14.28 21.97 22.06
CA ASN A 277 13.77 22.41 23.36
C ASN A 277 14.76 22.25 24.53
N SER A 278 15.98 21.75 24.24
CA SER A 278 17.07 21.49 25.22
C SER A 278 18.07 22.64 25.23
#